data_AF-A0A426GL22-F1
#
_entry.id   AF-A0A426GL22-F1
#
_cell.length_a   1.000
_cell.length_b   1.000
_cell.length_c   1.000
_cell.angle_alpha   90.00
_cell.angle_beta   90.00
_cell.angle_gamma   90.00
#
_symmetry.space_group_name_H-M   'P 1'
#
loop_
_entity.id
_entity.type
_entity.pdbx_description
1 polymer ?
#
loop_
_entity_poly.entity_id
_entity_poly.type
_entity_poly.pdbx_seq_one_letter_code
_entity_poly.pdbx_strand_id
1 'polypeptide(L)'
;MNKPVRDASVSVTLPSSAVEELSARVASGEFGSLDEAVTAALLELEHFRAVELVGGEAAFQALAGRIEADSEAHVGEVDAFEFLHALKDEYERFAAQGDRA
;
A
#
# COMPACT_ATOMS: atom_id res chain seq x y z
N MET A 1 9.64 -0.24 -13.38
CA MET A 1 10.34 1.04 -13.31
C MET A 1 10.07 1.60 -11.94
N ASN A 2 10.92 1.25 -10.97
CA ASN A 2 11.09 2.07 -9.78
C ASN A 2 11.57 3.43 -10.28
N LYS A 3 10.65 4.38 -10.45
CA LYS A 3 11.04 5.78 -10.57
C LYS A 3 11.89 6.05 -9.34
N PRO A 4 13.14 6.53 -9.47
CA PRO A 4 13.92 6.90 -8.31
C PRO A 4 13.06 7.90 -7.54
N VAL A 5 12.67 7.53 -6.33
CA VAL A 5 12.06 8.47 -5.38
C VAL A 5 13.11 9.55 -5.23
N ARG A 6 12.84 10.73 -5.80
CA ARG A 6 13.71 11.87 -5.56
C ARG A 6 13.60 12.15 -4.07
N ASP A 7 14.70 12.04 -3.35
CA ASP A 7 14.83 12.53 -1.97
C ASP A 7 14.61 14.05 -1.99
N ALA A 8 13.35 14.44 -2.09
CA ALA A 8 12.91 15.81 -2.05
C ALA A 8 12.55 16.11 -0.60
N SER A 9 13.28 17.03 0.01
CA SER A 9 12.91 17.56 1.31
C SER A 9 11.54 18.22 1.20
N VAL A 10 10.57 17.74 1.98
CA VAL A 10 9.21 18.31 2.05
C VAL A 10 9.09 19.06 3.36
N SER A 11 8.60 20.30 3.30
CA SER A 11 8.23 21.06 4.49
C SER A 11 6.74 20.93 4.72
N VAL A 12 6.33 20.61 5.95
CA VAL A 12 4.93 20.50 6.36
C VAL A 12 4.63 21.47 7.48
N THR A 13 3.39 21.94 7.55
CA THR A 13 2.89 22.75 8.67
C THR A 13 1.89 21.92 9.45
N LEU A 14 2.18 21.74 10.74
CA LEU A 14 1.33 20.98 11.65
C LEU A 14 0.67 21.93 12.67
N PRO A 15 -0.54 21.60 13.15
CA PRO A 15 -1.13 22.32 14.28
C PRO A 15 -0.27 22.12 15.53
N SER A 16 -0.25 23.12 16.42
CA SER A 16 0.59 23.08 17.64
C SER A 16 0.33 21.86 18.51
N SER A 17 -0.94 21.42 18.62
CA SER A 17 -1.32 20.23 19.36
C SER A 17 -0.65 18.94 18.85
N ALA A 18 -0.54 18.79 17.52
CA ALA A 18 0.13 17.63 16.92
C ALA A 18 1.64 17.69 17.16
N VAL A 19 2.23 18.88 17.10
CA VAL A 19 3.66 19.07 17.39
C VAL A 19 3.96 18.73 18.86
N GLU A 20 3.12 19.16 19.79
CA GLU A 20 3.25 18.86 21.22
C GLU A 20 3.16 17.35 21.48
N GLU A 21 2.18 16.67 20.88
CA GLU A 21 2.01 15.22 21.02
C GLU A 21 3.22 14.45 20.47
N LEU A 22 3.66 14.75 19.24
CA LEU A 22 4.81 14.10 18.63
C LEU A 22 6.10 14.39 19.41
N SER A 23 6.26 15.62 19.91
CA SER A 23 7.41 15.98 20.75
C SER A 23 7.42 15.22 22.08
N ALA A 24 6.26 14.96 22.69
CA ALA A 24 6.16 14.15 23.90
C ALA A 24 6.58 12.69 23.65
N ARG A 25 6.22 12.12 22.49
CA ARG A 25 6.62 10.77 22.06
C ARG A 25 8.12 10.68 21.78
N VAL A 26 8.73 11.74 21.21
CA VAL A 26 10.19 11.83 21.09
C VAL A 26 10.86 11.92 22.47
N ALA A 27 10.32 12.75 23.37
CA ALA A 27 10.87 12.93 24.71
C ALA A 27 10.75 11.67 25.58
N SER A 28 9.75 10.82 25.36
CA SER A 28 9.63 9.51 26.01
C SER A 28 10.58 8.45 25.45
N GLY A 29 11.25 8.75 24.33
CA GLY A 29 12.15 7.82 23.65
C GLY A 29 11.45 6.84 22.71
N GLU A 30 10.17 7.07 22.39
CA GLU A 30 9.44 6.26 21.41
C GLU A 30 10.02 6.44 19.99
N PHE A 31 10.45 7.67 19.66
CA PHE A 31 11.12 8.00 18.40
C PHE A 31 12.42 8.77 18.67
N GLY A 32 13.41 8.60 17.80
CA GLY A 32 14.69 9.29 17.89
C GLY A 32 14.66 10.74 17.38
N SER A 33 13.64 11.12 16.62
CA SER A 33 13.49 12.48 16.09
C SER A 33 12.03 12.84 15.77
N LEU A 34 11.77 14.14 15.58
CA LEU A 34 10.45 14.61 15.14
C LEU A 34 10.10 14.13 13.72
N ASP A 35 11.08 14.09 12.82
CA ASP A 35 10.88 13.60 11.44
C ASP A 35 10.48 12.13 11.42
N GLU A 36 11.09 11.31 12.29
CA GLU A 36 10.72 9.92 12.47
C GLU A 36 9.30 9.77 13.03
N ALA A 37 8.95 10.57 14.04
CA ALA A 37 7.60 10.57 14.61
C ALA A 37 6.53 10.98 13.59
N VAL A 38 6.81 11.99 12.76
CA VAL A 38 5.92 12.42 11.65
C VAL A 38 5.79 11.31 10.61
N THR A 39 6.90 10.67 10.24
CA THR A 39 6.89 9.56 9.28
C THR A 39 6.04 8.40 9.79
N ALA A 40 6.18 8.02 11.06
CA ALA A 40 5.37 6.98 11.69
C ALA A 40 3.87 7.33 11.68
N ALA A 41 3.51 8.57 12.03
CA ALA A 41 2.12 9.03 12.01
C ALA A 41 1.52 9.01 10.60
N LEU A 42 2.31 9.34 9.56
CA LEU A 42 1.86 9.25 8.16
C LEU A 42 1.66 7.79 7.72
N LEU A 43 2.55 6.89 8.11
CA LEU A 43 2.40 5.45 7.82
C LEU A 43 1.15 4.87 8.49
N GLU A 44 0.86 5.28 9.73
CA GLU A 44 -0.34 4.89 10.46
C GLU A 44 -1.62 5.43 9.77
N LEU A 45 -1.60 6.69 9.32
CA LEU A 45 -2.71 7.26 8.55
C LEU A 45 -2.95 6.51 7.23
N GLU A 46 -1.89 6.18 6.51
CA GLU A 46 -1.97 5.40 5.27
C GLU A 46 -2.52 3.99 5.52
N HIS A 47 -2.15 3.36 6.64
CA HIS A 47 -2.75 2.09 7.04
C HIS A 47 -4.25 2.23 7.28
N PHE A 48 -4.71 3.23 8.05
CA PHE A 48 -6.14 3.43 8.28
C PHE A 48 -6.91 3.70 6.97
N ARG A 49 -6.33 4.47 6.05
CA ARG A 49 -6.92 4.69 4.72
C ARG A 49 -6.99 3.39 3.92
N ALA A 50 -5.94 2.58 3.93
CA ALA A 50 -5.93 1.30 3.26
C ALA A 50 -7.04 0.41 3.82
N VAL A 51 -7.13 0.29 5.15
CA VAL A 51 -8.18 -0.47 5.86
C VAL A 51 -9.58 0.00 5.45
N GLU A 52 -9.83 1.30 5.42
CA GLU A 52 -11.11 1.87 4.98
C GLU A 52 -11.43 1.50 3.53
N LEU A 53 -10.45 1.64 2.62
CA LEU A 53 -10.61 1.33 1.20
C LEU A 53 -10.96 -0.14 0.93
N VAL A 54 -10.42 -1.08 1.72
CA VAL A 54 -10.74 -2.51 1.56
C VAL A 54 -12.05 -2.91 2.26
N GLY A 55 -12.71 -1.98 2.96
CA GLY A 55 -13.98 -2.23 3.65
C GLY A 55 -13.82 -2.72 5.10
N GLY A 56 -12.69 -2.41 5.75
CA GLY A 56 -12.44 -2.65 7.17
C GLY A 56 -11.35 -3.68 7.45
N GLU A 57 -10.99 -3.79 8.74
CA GLU A 57 -9.79 -4.51 9.20
C GLU A 57 -9.78 -5.98 8.77
N ALA A 58 -10.91 -6.67 8.89
CA ALA A 58 -11.00 -8.09 8.52
C ALA A 58 -10.74 -8.31 7.03
N ALA A 59 -11.21 -7.41 6.16
CA ALA A 59 -11.00 -7.49 4.72
C ALA A 59 -9.54 -7.16 4.37
N PHE A 60 -8.95 -6.16 5.04
CA PHE A 60 -7.54 -5.82 4.90
C PHE A 60 -6.62 -6.99 5.29
N GLN A 61 -6.83 -7.60 6.46
CA GLN A 61 -6.03 -8.75 6.92
C GLN A 61 -6.19 -9.97 6.00
N ALA A 62 -7.40 -10.24 5.52
CA ALA A 62 -7.63 -11.32 4.56
C ALA A 62 -6.92 -11.07 3.22
N LEU A 63 -6.89 -9.81 2.75
CA LEU A 63 -6.16 -9.43 1.55
C LEU A 63 -4.65 -9.55 1.75
N ALA A 64 -4.11 -9.02 2.86
CA ALA A 64 -2.70 -9.11 3.20
C ALA A 64 -2.24 -10.57 3.26
N GLY A 65 -2.96 -11.42 3.98
CA GLY A 65 -2.64 -12.85 4.08
C GLY A 65 -2.68 -13.59 2.74
N ARG A 66 -3.59 -13.19 1.83
CA ARG A 66 -3.62 -13.74 0.46
C ARG A 66 -2.39 -13.33 -0.35
N ILE A 67 -1.97 -12.07 -0.25
CA ILE A 67 -0.78 -11.56 -0.96
C ILE A 67 0.49 -12.23 -0.43
N GLU A 68 0.62 -12.36 0.90
CA GLU A 68 1.78 -13.02 1.52
C GLU A 68 1.88 -14.51 1.20
N ALA A 69 0.73 -15.20 1.09
CA ALA A 69 0.66 -16.62 0.75
C ALA A 69 0.86 -16.89 -0.76
N ASP A 70 0.71 -15.88 -1.60
CA ASP A 70 0.85 -16.01 -3.03
C ASP A 70 2.32 -15.95 -3.45
N SER A 71 2.93 -17.13 -3.63
CA SER A 71 4.29 -17.28 -4.13
C SER A 71 4.50 -16.74 -5.55
N GLU A 72 3.42 -16.53 -6.30
CA GLU A 72 3.40 -15.95 -7.65
C GLU A 72 2.98 -14.47 -7.63
N ALA A 73 2.73 -13.86 -6.47
CA ALA A 73 2.57 -12.42 -6.35
C ALA A 73 3.89 -11.75 -6.69
N HIS A 74 4.13 -11.59 -7.99
CA HIS A 74 5.22 -10.84 -8.53
C HIS A 74 4.94 -9.37 -8.24
N VAL A 75 5.45 -8.90 -7.10
CA VAL A 75 5.54 -7.48 -6.79
C VAL A 75 6.57 -6.89 -7.75
N GLY A 76 6.10 -6.57 -8.95
CA GLY A 76 6.89 -6.11 -10.09
C GLY A 76 6.04 -5.25 -11.01
N GLU A 77 6.69 -4.46 -11.86
CA GLU A 77 5.98 -3.67 -12.85
C GLU A 77 5.45 -4.60 -13.94
N VAL A 78 4.14 -4.69 -14.06
CA VAL A 78 3.47 -5.47 -15.10
C VAL A 78 3.20 -4.54 -16.28
N ASP A 79 3.63 -4.93 -17.49
CA ASP A 79 3.20 -4.22 -18.70
C ASP A 79 1.70 -4.45 -18.88
N ALA A 80 0.93 -3.36 -18.77
CA ALA A 80 -0.52 -3.42 -18.81
C ALA A 80 -1.06 -3.96 -20.15
N PHE A 81 -0.37 -3.72 -21.28
CA PHE A 81 -0.80 -4.22 -22.57
C PHE A 81 -0.55 -5.72 -22.70
N GLU A 82 0.60 -6.20 -22.23
CA GLU A 82 0.92 -7.63 -22.21
C GLU A 82 -0.07 -8.40 -21.32
N PHE A 83 -0.34 -7.89 -20.12
CA PHE A 83 -1.30 -8.48 -19.20
C PHE A 83 -2.72 -8.52 -19.78
N LEU A 84 -3.20 -7.40 -20.33
CA LEU A 84 -4.55 -7.34 -20.90
C LEU A 84 -4.70 -8.22 -22.13
N HIS A 85 -3.65 -8.42 -22.92
CA HIS A 85 -3.66 -9.38 -24.02
C HIS A 85 -3.70 -10.83 -23.52
N ALA A 86 -2.86 -11.19 -22.55
CA ALA A 86 -2.89 -12.53 -21.95
C ALA A 86 -4.26 -12.85 -21.31
N LEU A 87 -4.85 -11.86 -20.62
CA LEU A 87 -6.18 -11.99 -20.01
C LEU A 87 -7.27 -12.18 -21.07
N LYS A 88 -7.21 -11.43 -22.17
CA LYS A 88 -8.15 -11.60 -23.30
C LYS A 88 -8.05 -13.01 -23.87
N ASP A 89 -6.85 -13.51 -24.13
CA ASP A 89 -6.63 -14.85 -24.70
C ASP A 89 -7.11 -15.96 -23.74
N GLU A 90 -7.05 -15.72 -22.43
CA GLU A 90 -7.60 -16.61 -21.42
C GLU A 90 -9.13 -16.64 -21.44
N TYR A 91 -9.79 -15.48 -21.52
CA TYR A 91 -11.24 -15.40 -21.66
C TYR A 91 -11.74 -16.04 -22.96
N GLU A 92 -11.04 -15.86 -24.08
CA GLU A 92 -11.39 -16.52 -25.35
C GLU A 92 -11.29 -18.05 -25.24
N ARG A 93 -10.26 -18.56 -24.54
CA ARG A 93 -10.13 -20.01 -24.25
C ARG A 93 -11.27 -20.52 -23.35
N PHE A 94 -11.64 -19.77 -22.32
CA PHE A 94 -12.77 -20.14 -21.47
C PHE A 94 -14.11 -20.14 -22.23
N ALA A 95 -14.35 -19.12 -23.07
CA ALA A 95 -15.53 -19.06 -23.92
C ALA A 95 -15.60 -20.25 -24.89
N ALA A 96 -14.47 -20.62 -25.50
CA ALA A 96 -14.39 -21.77 -26.40
C ALA A 96 -14.55 -23.14 -25.69
N GLN A 97 -14.29 -23.22 -24.39
CA GLN A 97 -14.52 -24.42 -23.57
C GLN A 97 -15.96 -24.51 -23.06
N GLY A 98 -16.61 -23.37 -22.80
CA GLY A 98 -18.04 -23.31 -22.41
C GLY A 98 -19.01 -23.73 -23.53
N ASP A 99 -18.58 -23.69 -24.79
CA ASP A 99 -19.38 -24.06 -25.97
C ASP A 99 -19.33 -25.58 -26.30
N ARG A 100 -18.70 -26.39 -25.42
CA ARG A 100 -18.59 -27.85 -25.55
C ARG A 100 -19.40 -28.65 -24.51
N ALA A 101 -20.32 -28.01 -23.78
CA ALA A 101 -21.22 -28.63 -22.82
C ALA A 101 -22.63 -28.84 -23.40
#